data_AF-A0A7Z9E2T2-F1
#
_entry.id   AF-A0A7Z9E2T2-F1
#
_cell.length_a   1.000
_cell.length_b   1.000
_cell.length_c   1.000
_cell.angle_alpha   90.00
_cell.angle_beta   90.00
_cell.angle_gamma   90.00
#
_symmetry.space_group_name_H-M   'P 1'
#
loop_
_entity.id
_entity.type
_entity.pdbx_description
1 polymer ?
#
loop_
_entity_poly.entity_id
_entity_poly.type
_entity_poly.pdbx_seq_one_letter_code
_entity_poly.pdbx_strand_id
1 'polypeptide(L)'
;MTSNFENMTNAELRAYALKHRGKEDIEALRVLFRRRTPYRKELTFYPAENPTEKREQFERFKQIIEEKQGQKIKDTTPPLDE
;
A
#
# COMPACT_ATOMS: atom_id res chain seq x y z
N MET A 1 -19.59 26.40 -6.60
CA MET A 1 -20.54 25.37 -6.14
C MET A 1 -19.74 24.27 -5.48
N THR A 2 -19.77 24.22 -4.15
CA THR A 2 -19.12 23.17 -3.36
C THR A 2 -19.93 21.89 -3.51
N SER A 3 -19.48 20.98 -4.37
CA SER A 3 -20.04 19.64 -4.48
C SER A 3 -19.81 18.90 -3.15
N ASN A 4 -20.80 18.12 -2.68
CA ASN A 4 -20.65 17.26 -1.50
C ASN A 4 -19.81 16.02 -1.86
N PHE A 5 -18.49 16.21 -2.01
CA PHE A 5 -17.53 15.17 -2.37
C PHE A 5 -17.55 13.98 -1.39
N GLU A 6 -17.96 14.22 -0.15
CA GLU A 6 -18.12 13.19 0.88
C GLU A 6 -19.14 12.11 0.52
N ASN A 7 -20.19 12.46 -0.21
CA ASN A 7 -21.26 11.54 -0.58
C ASN A 7 -21.03 10.88 -1.95
N MET A 8 -20.02 11.33 -2.70
CA MET A 8 -19.68 10.76 -4.02
C MET A 8 -18.94 9.44 -3.88
N THR A 9 -19.11 8.55 -4.84
CA THR A 9 -18.30 7.33 -4.99
C THR A 9 -16.87 7.67 -5.45
N ASN A 10 -15.93 6.74 -5.30
CA ASN A 10 -14.55 6.95 -5.79
C ASN A 10 -14.49 7.14 -7.31
N ALA A 11 -15.40 6.55 -8.08
CA ALA A 11 -15.47 6.72 -9.53
C ALA A 11 -15.90 8.15 -9.90
N GLU A 12 -16.92 8.67 -9.23
CA GLU A 12 -17.40 10.04 -9.43
C GLU A 12 -16.35 11.09 -9.03
N LEU A 13 -15.65 10.87 -7.91
CA LEU A 13 -14.56 11.75 -7.49
C LEU A 13 -13.41 11.79 -8.50
N ARG A 14 -13.06 10.64 -9.10
CA ARG A 14 -12.03 10.58 -10.16
C ARG A 14 -12.47 11.30 -11.42
N ALA A 15 -13.72 11.08 -11.85
CA ALA A 15 -14.27 11.76 -13.03
C ALA A 15 -14.32 13.28 -12.83
N TYR A 16 -14.71 13.73 -11.63
CA TYR A 16 -14.69 15.13 -11.24
C TYR A 16 -13.28 15.71 -11.28
N ALA A 17 -12.32 15.08 -10.60
CA ALA A 17 -10.94 15.54 -10.55
C ALA A 17 -10.31 15.65 -11.95
N LEU A 18 -10.58 14.69 -12.84
CA LEU A 18 -10.09 14.73 -14.22
C LEU A 18 -10.71 15.87 -15.03
N LYS A 19 -12.01 16.11 -14.87
CA LYS A 19 -12.75 17.18 -15.55
C LYS A 19 -12.34 18.58 -15.06
N HIS A 20 -11.91 18.69 -13.80
CA HIS A 20 -11.58 19.95 -13.14
C HIS A 20 -10.07 20.16 -12.90
N ARG A 21 -9.21 19.35 -13.54
CA ARG A 21 -7.74 19.28 -13.32
C ARG A 21 -6.93 20.59 -13.45
N GLY A 22 -7.53 21.69 -13.90
CA GLY A 22 -6.88 22.99 -14.08
C GLY A 22 -7.48 24.13 -13.27
N LYS A 23 -8.44 23.86 -12.37
CA LYS A 23 -9.16 24.90 -11.60
C LYS A 23 -8.68 25.06 -10.15
N GLU A 24 -7.51 24.52 -9.81
CA GLU A 24 -7.02 24.41 -8.42
C GLU A 24 -7.99 23.68 -7.46
N ASP A 25 -9.00 23.00 -8.00
CA ASP A 25 -10.01 22.29 -7.23
C ASP A 25 -9.48 20.92 -6.80
N ILE A 26 -8.75 20.92 -5.68
CA ILE A 26 -8.08 19.75 -5.12
C ILE A 26 -8.96 18.95 -4.14
N GLU A 27 -10.17 19.41 -3.83
CA GLU A 27 -10.99 18.80 -2.78
C GLU A 27 -11.46 17.38 -3.15
N ALA A 28 -11.80 17.13 -4.42
CA ALA A 28 -12.11 15.78 -4.89
C ALA A 28 -10.91 14.82 -4.75
N LEU A 29 -9.69 15.31 -5.02
CA LEU A 29 -8.45 14.55 -4.84
C LEU A 29 -8.17 14.31 -3.34
N ARG A 30 -8.41 15.31 -2.49
CA ARG A 30 -8.23 15.21 -1.04
C ARG A 30 -9.12 14.12 -0.44
N VAL A 31 -10.39 14.06 -0.84
CA VAL A 31 -11.32 13.00 -0.39
C VAL A 31 -10.86 11.62 -0.88
N LEU A 32 -10.42 11.52 -2.15
CA LEU A 32 -9.83 10.27 -2.67
C LEU A 32 -8.61 9.82 -1.88
N PHE A 33 -7.70 10.74 -1.54
CA PHE A 33 -6.52 10.45 -0.74
C PHE A 33 -6.89 10.02 0.69
N ARG A 34 -7.86 10.70 1.32
CA ARG A 34 -8.31 10.35 2.68
C ARG A 34 -8.97 8.97 2.75
N ARG A 35 -9.70 8.59 1.69
CA ARG A 35 -10.33 7.26 1.57
C ARG A 35 -9.36 6.15 1.21
N ARG A 36 -8.17 6.50 0.71
CA ARG A 36 -7.13 5.52 0.46
C ARG A 36 -6.75 4.93 1.81
N THR A 37 -6.98 3.64 1.99
CA THR A 37 -6.42 2.90 3.12
C THR A 37 -4.93 3.22 3.12
N PRO A 38 -4.34 3.68 4.24
CA PRO A 38 -2.90 3.92 4.28
C PRO A 38 -2.22 2.67 3.73
N TYR A 39 -1.22 2.83 2.86
CA TYR A 39 -0.34 1.73 2.47
C TYR A 39 -0.03 0.99 3.76
N ARG A 40 -0.48 -0.28 3.85
CA ARG A 40 -0.46 -1.04 5.11
C ARG A 40 0.91 -0.83 5.76
N LYS A 41 0.96 -0.07 6.86
CA LYS A 41 2.21 0.19 7.59
C LYS A 41 2.92 -1.13 7.93
N GLU A 42 2.13 -2.20 8.09
CA GLU A 42 2.53 -3.58 8.31
C GLU A 42 3.51 -4.15 7.26
N LEU A 43 3.60 -3.60 6.05
CA LEU A 43 4.49 -4.10 5.00
C LEU A 43 5.64 -3.14 4.67
N THR A 44 6.18 -2.46 5.67
CA THR A 44 7.40 -1.66 5.51
C THR A 44 8.56 -2.44 6.10
N PHE A 45 9.49 -2.88 5.25
CA PHE A 45 10.75 -3.48 5.67
C PHE A 45 11.85 -2.41 5.61
N TYR A 46 12.68 -2.35 6.65
CA TYR A 46 13.83 -1.46 6.71
C TYR A 46 15.12 -2.28 6.48
N PRO A 47 16.22 -1.66 6.01
CA PRO A 47 17.49 -2.36 5.91
C PRO A 47 17.86 -3.00 7.24
N ALA A 48 18.10 -4.32 7.25
CA ALA A 48 18.50 -5.04 8.45
C ALA A 48 19.93 -4.65 8.85
N GLU A 49 20.14 -4.37 10.13
CA GLU A 49 21.44 -3.97 10.67
C GLU A 49 22.33 -5.18 10.99
N ASN A 50 21.74 -6.37 11.12
CA ASN A 50 22.45 -7.61 11.44
C ASN A 50 21.83 -8.86 10.75
N PRO A 51 22.58 -9.99 10.68
CA PRO A 51 22.10 -11.21 10.03
C PRO A 51 20.86 -11.84 10.67
N THR A 52 20.67 -11.69 11.99
CA THR A 52 19.50 -12.21 12.71
C THR A 52 18.24 -11.46 12.28
N GLU A 53 18.30 -10.14 12.27
CA GLU A 53 17.21 -9.27 11.82
C GLU A 53 16.87 -9.54 10.34
N LYS A 54 17.87 -9.79 9.50
CA LYS A 54 17.65 -10.19 8.10
C LYS A 54 16.82 -11.47 7.98
N ARG A 55 17.10 -12.48 8.83
CA ARG A 55 16.32 -13.74 8.88
C ARG A 55 14.89 -13.48 9.36
N GLU A 56 14.72 -12.70 10.43
CA GLU A 56 13.39 -12.38 10.97
C GLU A 56 12.52 -11.62 9.97
N GLN A 57 13.09 -10.64 9.25
CA GLN A 57 12.38 -9.91 8.22
C GLN A 57 11.98 -10.83 7.05
N PHE A 58 12.84 -11.76 6.67
CA PHE A 58 12.56 -12.72 5.60
C PHE A 58 11.46 -13.72 5.98
N GLU A 59 11.44 -14.21 7.22
CA GLU A 59 10.36 -15.08 7.71
C GLU A 59 9.01 -14.35 7.74
N ARG A 60 8.98 -13.10 8.21
CA ARG A 60 7.77 -12.26 8.15
C ARG A 60 7.30 -12.04 6.71
N PHE A 61 8.23 -11.82 5.78
CA PHE A 61 7.90 -11.71 4.36
C PHE A 61 7.25 -12.99 3.82
N LYS A 62 7.81 -14.17 4.13
CA LYS A 62 7.23 -15.47 3.73
C LYS A 62 5.78 -15.60 4.24
N GLN A 63 5.55 -15.34 5.52
CA GLN A 63 4.21 -15.42 6.13
C GLN A 63 3.19 -14.51 5.42
N ILE A 64 3.54 -13.25 5.13
CA ILE A 64 2.63 -12.30 4.49
C ILE A 64 2.29 -12.71 3.05
N ILE A 65 3.25 -13.28 2.33
CA ILE A 65 3.00 -13.79 0.97
C ILE A 65 2.13 -15.05 1.02
N GLU A 66 2.34 -15.97 1.96
CA GLU A 66 1.50 -17.15 2.14
C GLU A 66 0.05 -16.78 2.47
N GLU A 67 -0.17 -15.82 3.39
CA GLU A 67 -1.50 -15.31 3.73
C GLU A 67 -2.22 -14.67 2.53
N LYS A 68 -1.48 -13.99 1.65
CA LYS A 68 -2.05 -13.31 0.49
C LYS A 68 -2.26 -14.22 -0.72
N GLN A 69 -1.41 -15.22 -0.92
CA GLN A 69 -1.46 -16.10 -2.09
C GLN A 69 -2.16 -17.44 -1.81
N GLY A 70 -2.40 -17.80 -0.54
CA GLY A 70 -2.97 -19.10 -0.18
C GLY A 70 -2.09 -20.30 -0.60
N GLN A 71 -0.82 -20.04 -0.96
CA GLN A 71 0.13 -21.03 -1.44
C GLN A 71 1.39 -20.97 -0.56
N LYS A 72 1.85 -22.14 -0.10
CA LYS A 72 3.11 -22.26 0.65
C LYS A 72 4.30 -21.99 -0.26
N ILE A 73 5.19 -21.09 0.15
CA ILE A 73 6.41 -20.79 -0.60
C ILE A 73 7.41 -21.91 -0.31
N LYS A 74 7.92 -22.56 -1.36
CA LYS A 74 9.00 -23.55 -1.20
C LYS A 74 10.27 -22.83 -0.79
N ASP A 75 10.87 -23.22 0.33
CA ASP A 75 12.11 -22.65 0.82
C ASP A 75 13.26 -23.02 -0.13
N THR A 76 13.65 -22.08 -1.00
CA THR A 76 14.81 -22.20 -1.89
C THR A 76 15.94 -21.25 -1.48
N THR A 77 15.96 -20.83 -0.21
CA THR A 77 16.95 -19.91 0.35
C THR A 77 18.36 -20.50 0.22
N PRO A 78 19.27 -19.90 -0.57
CA PRO A 78 20.67 -20.30 -0.59
C PRO A 78 21.32 -20.06 0.77
N PRO A 79 22.35 -20.83 1.17
CA PRO A 79 23.09 -20.57 2.41
C PRO A 79 23.53 -19.11 2.45
N LEU A 80 23.21 -18.42 3.55
CA LEU A 80 23.84 -17.13 3.83
C LEU A 80 25.27 -17.46 4.23
N ASP A 81 26.21 -17.26 3.31
CA ASP A 81 27.65 -17.38 3.58
C ASP A 81 28.01 -16.55 4.82
N GLU A 82 28.76 -17.19 5.72
CA GLU A 82 29.24 -16.64 7.01
C GLU A 82 30.25 -15.50 6.85
#